data_AF-A0A9P9D513-F1
#
_entry.id   AF-A0A9P9D513-F1
#
_cell.length_a   1.000
_cell.length_b   1.000
_cell.length_c   1.000
_cell.angle_alpha   90.00
_cell.angle_beta   90.00
_cell.angle_gamma   90.00
#
_symmetry.space_group_name_H-M   'P 1'
#
loop_
_entity.id
_entity.type
_entity.pdbx_description
1 polymer ?
#
loop_
_entity_poly.entity_id
_entity_poly.type
_entity_poly.pdbx_seq_one_letter_code
_entity_poly.pdbx_strand_id
1 'polypeptide(L)'
;MPPRHRMCREVRTVRDLWREWTVGLRGQLAIATLDSRWGSRWRAGQQSEVQWYSLRLEIVKEIRRMAQARRISEEAAMHAVNLQQQQMGYSLDQLCKLLRANRKARLTAQKRKK
;
A
#
# COMPACT_ATOMS: atom_id res chain seq x y z
N MET A 1 16.76 16.14 11.24
CA MET A 1 15.51 15.54 11.76
C MET A 1 14.58 15.22 10.60
N PRO A 2 13.78 14.14 10.65
CA PRO A 2 12.77 13.90 9.62
C PRO A 2 11.69 15.00 9.67
N PRO A 3 11.09 15.37 8.52
CA PRO A 3 9.97 16.30 8.50
C PRO A 3 8.76 15.69 9.22
N ARG A 4 7.93 16.55 9.84
CA ARG A 4 6.62 16.13 10.35
C ARG A 4 5.70 15.87 9.15
N HIS A 5 5.64 14.60 8.72
CA HIS A 5 4.75 14.18 7.65
C HIS A 5 3.50 13.50 8.21
N ARG A 6 2.35 13.80 7.60
CA ARG A 6 1.09 13.12 7.86
C ARG A 6 0.51 12.60 6.56
N MET A 7 0.20 11.30 6.57
CA MET A 7 -0.51 10.68 5.46
C MET A 7 -1.91 11.29 5.28
N CYS A 8 -2.31 11.54 4.04
CA CYS A 8 -3.58 12.17 3.69
C CYS A 8 -4.76 11.24 4.01
N ARG A 9 -5.60 11.61 4.97
CA ARG A 9 -6.75 10.78 5.43
C ARG A 9 -7.90 10.70 4.42
N GLU A 10 -7.91 11.57 3.42
CA GLU A 10 -8.93 11.61 2.38
C GLU A 10 -8.68 10.62 1.23
N VAL A 11 -7.53 9.95 1.22
CA VAL A 11 -7.22 8.91 0.23
C VAL A 11 -8.12 7.70 0.46
N ARG A 12 -9.05 7.47 -0.48
CA ARG A 12 -10.02 6.36 -0.44
C ARG A 12 -9.82 5.33 -1.54
N THR A 13 -9.07 5.65 -2.59
CA THR A 13 -8.84 4.76 -3.73
C THR A 13 -7.42 4.24 -3.76
N VAL A 14 -7.23 3.05 -4.33
CA VAL A 14 -5.90 2.46 -4.55
C VAL A 14 -5.04 3.36 -5.43
N ARG A 15 -5.65 4.02 -6.43
CA ARG A 15 -4.96 4.97 -7.30
C ARG A 15 -4.42 6.17 -6.53
N ASP A 16 -5.24 6.80 -5.70
CA ASP A 16 -4.81 7.97 -4.91
C ASP A 16 -3.74 7.58 -3.89
N LEU A 17 -3.87 6.37 -3.31
CA LEU A 17 -2.86 5.81 -2.44
C LEU A 17 -1.53 5.60 -3.18
N TRP A 18 -1.58 5.02 -4.38
CA TRP A 18 -0.38 4.81 -5.18
C TRP A 18 0.30 6.14 -5.52
N ARG A 19 -0.48 7.16 -5.89
CA ARG A 19 0.03 8.51 -6.18
C ARG A 19 0.71 9.13 -4.97
N GLU A 20 0.10 9.05 -3.79
CA GLU A 20 0.73 9.51 -2.54
C GLU A 20 2.04 8.76 -2.26
N TRP A 21 2.09 7.48 -2.62
CA TRP A 21 3.26 6.64 -2.37
C TRP A 21 4.44 6.93 -3.29
N THR A 22 4.19 7.22 -4.58
CA THR A 22 5.23 7.36 -5.62
C THR A 22 5.56 8.80 -5.97
N VAL A 23 4.56 9.68 -6.00
CA VAL A 23 4.71 11.09 -6.40
C VAL A 23 4.63 12.02 -5.19
N GLY A 24 3.79 11.66 -4.21
CA GLY A 24 3.40 12.55 -3.13
C GLY A 24 2.06 13.22 -3.40
N LEU A 25 1.53 13.88 -2.36
CA LEU A 25 0.19 14.47 -2.41
C LEU A 25 0.18 15.79 -1.61
N ARG A 26 -0.58 16.78 -2.08
CA ARG A 26 -0.75 18.09 -1.40
C ARG A 26 0.58 18.80 -1.05
N GLY A 27 1.53 18.77 -1.98
CA GLY A 27 2.86 19.37 -1.78
C GLY A 27 3.75 18.62 -0.78
N GLN A 28 3.32 17.47 -0.28
CA GLN A 28 4.15 16.59 0.54
C GLN A 28 4.98 15.64 -0.32
N LEU A 29 6.14 15.25 0.20
CA LEU A 29 6.99 14.24 -0.43
C LEU A 29 6.26 12.90 -0.55
N ALA A 30 6.63 12.13 -1.58
CA ALA A 30 6.20 10.76 -1.74
C ALA A 30 6.62 9.91 -0.53
N ILE A 31 5.77 8.96 -0.14
CA ILE A 31 6.10 8.02 0.95
C ILE A 31 7.37 7.23 0.62
N ALA A 32 7.57 6.82 -0.63
CA ALA A 32 8.79 6.16 -1.07
C ALA A 32 10.04 7.02 -0.83
N THR A 33 9.97 8.33 -1.09
CA THR A 33 11.07 9.25 -0.81
C THR A 33 11.34 9.39 0.68
N LEU A 34 10.28 9.43 1.50
CA LEU A 34 10.42 9.48 2.96
C LEU A 34 11.10 8.22 3.51
N ASP A 35 10.68 7.03 3.02
CA ASP A 35 11.28 5.76 3.40
C ASP A 35 12.76 5.67 2.97
N SER A 36 13.10 6.13 1.77
CA SER A 36 14.51 6.13 1.31
C SER A 36 15.41 7.08 2.10
N ARG A 37 14.91 8.27 2.49
CA ARG A 37 15.73 9.28 3.17
C ARG A 37 15.80 9.10 4.69
N TRP A 38 14.73 8.63 5.32
CA TRP A 38 14.62 8.56 6.78
C TRP A 38 14.16 7.20 7.32
N GLY A 39 13.77 6.25 6.47
CA GLY A 39 13.32 4.93 6.90
C GLY A 39 12.10 5.01 7.82
N SER A 40 12.11 4.28 8.94
CA SER A 40 11.02 4.34 9.92
C SER A 40 10.99 5.65 10.73
N ARG A 41 12.07 6.45 10.72
CA ARG A 41 12.22 7.61 11.61
C ARG A 41 11.20 8.70 11.33
N TRP A 42 10.73 8.86 10.08
CA TRP A 42 9.73 9.87 9.76
C TRP A 42 8.33 9.57 10.33
N ARG A 43 8.09 8.30 10.72
CA ARG A 43 6.85 7.84 11.39
C ARG A 43 7.03 7.58 12.89
N ALA A 44 8.26 7.65 13.38
CA ALA A 44 8.57 7.34 14.77
C ALA A 44 7.84 8.31 15.72
N GLY A 45 7.26 7.78 16.79
CA GLY A 45 6.52 8.58 17.78
C GLY A 45 5.12 9.05 17.33
N GLN A 46 4.62 8.60 16.18
CA GLN A 46 3.26 8.90 15.71
C GLN A 46 2.49 7.59 15.47
N GLN A 47 1.85 7.05 16.52
CA GLN A 47 1.21 5.73 16.48
C GLN A 47 0.16 5.60 15.36
N SER A 48 -0.59 6.67 15.08
CA SER A 48 -1.55 6.73 13.98
C SER A 48 -0.85 6.57 12.62
N GLU A 49 0.27 7.27 12.38
CA GLU A 49 1.03 7.14 11.12
C GLU A 49 1.63 5.75 10.95
N VAL A 50 2.07 5.10 12.04
CA VAL A 50 2.56 3.72 12.02
C VAL A 50 1.46 2.75 11.59
N GLN A 51 0.26 2.87 12.16
CA GLN A 51 -0.88 2.03 11.80
C GLN A 51 -1.33 2.24 10.35
N TRP A 52 -1.49 3.49 9.94
CA TRP A 52 -1.90 3.85 8.57
C TRP A 52 -0.87 3.43 7.52
N TYR A 53 0.41 3.62 7.80
CA TYR A 53 1.48 3.11 6.94
C TYR A 53 1.38 1.60 6.78
N SER A 54 1.20 0.87 7.87
CA SER A 54 1.15 -0.60 7.86
C SER A 54 -0.03 -1.14 7.07
N LEU A 55 -1.18 -0.46 7.13
CA LEU A 55 -2.35 -0.80 6.31
C LEU A 55 -2.07 -0.57 4.83
N ARG A 56 -1.62 0.64 4.49
CA ARG A 56 -1.40 1.08 3.11
C ARG A 56 -0.27 0.34 2.42
N LEU A 57 0.78 0.01 3.17
CA LEU A 57 1.89 -0.78 2.68
C LEU A 57 1.44 -2.15 2.16
N GLU A 58 0.40 -2.76 2.76
CA GLU A 58 -0.09 -4.07 2.28
C GLU A 58 -0.70 -4.00 0.89
N ILE A 59 -1.37 -2.89 0.56
CA ILE A 59 -1.92 -2.65 -0.78
C ILE A 59 -0.78 -2.41 -1.77
N VAL A 60 0.20 -1.57 -1.41
CA VAL A 60 1.39 -1.28 -2.22
C VAL A 60 2.20 -2.56 -2.50
N LYS A 61 2.39 -3.41 -1.49
CA LYS A 61 3.03 -4.72 -1.66
C LYS A 61 2.26 -5.61 -2.63
N GLU A 62 0.93 -5.60 -2.58
CA GLU A 62 0.13 -6.39 -3.51
C GLU A 62 0.27 -5.89 -4.96
N ILE A 63 0.28 -4.57 -5.18
CA ILE A 63 0.53 -3.97 -6.50
C ILE A 63 1.87 -4.47 -7.05
N ARG A 64 2.95 -4.32 -6.28
CA ARG A 64 4.30 -4.77 -6.69
C ARG A 64 4.35 -6.27 -6.93
N ARG A 65 3.71 -7.07 -6.07
CA ARG A 65 3.61 -8.52 -6.23
C ARG A 65 2.86 -8.90 -7.51
N MET A 66 1.76 -8.22 -7.82
CA MET A 66 0.99 -8.43 -9.05
C MET A 66 1.79 -8.06 -10.29
N ALA A 67 2.50 -6.92 -10.26
CA ALA A 67 3.39 -6.48 -11.32
C ALA A 67 4.44 -7.55 -11.63
N GLN A 68 5.13 -8.04 -10.59
CA GLN A 68 6.15 -9.09 -10.72
C GLN A 68 5.55 -10.42 -11.21
N ALA A 69 4.44 -10.88 -10.61
CA ALA A 69 3.84 -12.17 -10.94
C ALA A 69 3.26 -12.22 -12.36
N ARG A 70 2.76 -11.10 -12.87
CA ARG A 70 2.17 -10.99 -14.22
C ARG A 70 3.15 -10.42 -15.25
N ARG A 71 4.35 -10.01 -14.84
CA ARG A 71 5.35 -9.31 -15.67
C ARG A 71 4.77 -8.09 -16.38
N ILE A 72 4.02 -7.29 -15.63
CA ILE A 72 3.43 -6.01 -16.08
C ILE A 72 4.01 -4.85 -15.28
N SER A 73 3.82 -3.61 -15.74
CA SER A 73 4.23 -2.42 -14.99
C SER A 73 3.50 -2.27 -13.66
N GLU A 74 4.12 -1.56 -12.71
CA GLU A 74 3.49 -1.28 -11.41
C GLU A 74 2.22 -0.43 -11.58
N GLU A 75 2.19 0.47 -12.57
CA GLU A 75 1.02 1.26 -12.94
C GLU A 75 -0.12 0.38 -13.45
N ALA A 76 0.16 -0.58 -14.33
CA ALA A 76 -0.86 -1.51 -14.82
C ALA A 76 -1.41 -2.39 -13.69
N ALA A 77 -0.53 -2.87 -12.80
CA ALA A 77 -0.95 -3.62 -11.62
C ALA A 77 -1.79 -2.76 -10.66
N MET A 78 -1.43 -1.49 -10.47
CA MET A 78 -2.20 -0.54 -9.68
C MET A 78 -3.61 -0.35 -10.24
N HIS A 79 -3.74 -0.15 -11.57
CA HIS A 79 -5.05 -0.04 -12.22
C HIS A 79 -5.90 -1.28 -12.02
N ALA A 80 -5.30 -2.48 -12.12
CA ALA A 80 -6.00 -3.73 -11.88
C ALA A 80 -6.50 -3.86 -10.43
N VAL A 81 -5.67 -3.52 -9.43
CA VAL A 81 -6.07 -3.55 -8.01
C VAL A 81 -7.13 -2.49 -7.71
N ASN A 82 -7.02 -1.30 -8.31
CA ASN A 82 -8.02 -0.24 -8.18
C ASN A 82 -9.36 -0.64 -8.78
N LEU A 83 -9.37 -1.27 -9.96
CA LEU A 83 -10.60 -1.77 -10.56
C LEU A 83 -11.25 -2.85 -9.68
N GLN A 84 -10.46 -3.77 -9.14
CA GLN A 84 -10.96 -4.79 -8.21
C GLN A 84 -11.57 -4.15 -6.95
N GLN A 85 -10.95 -3.11 -6.40
CA GLN A 85 -11.49 -2.36 -5.27
C GLN A 85 -12.87 -1.78 -5.60
N GLN A 86 -13.00 -1.11 -6.74
CA GLN A 86 -14.22 -0.44 -7.18
C GLN A 86 -15.35 -1.43 -7.46
N GLN A 87 -15.04 -2.54 -8.14
CA GLN A 87 -16.01 -3.60 -8.44
C GLN A 87 -16.58 -4.26 -7.17
N MET A 88 -15.75 -4.42 -6.14
CA MET A 88 -16.16 -4.98 -4.85
C MET A 88 -16.80 -3.94 -3.92
N GLY A 89 -16.74 -2.64 -4.26
CA GLY A 89 -17.19 -1.56 -3.38
C GLY A 89 -16.40 -1.46 -2.07
N TYR A 90 -15.16 -1.94 -2.02
CA TYR A 90 -14.39 -2.05 -0.79
C TYR A 90 -13.65 -0.76 -0.43
N SER A 91 -13.66 -0.42 0.86
CA SER A 91 -12.72 0.55 1.43
C SER A 91 -11.29 0.01 1.40
N LEU A 92 -10.29 0.89 1.54
CA LEU A 92 -8.88 0.46 1.64
C LEU A 92 -8.64 -0.48 2.82
N ASP A 93 -9.34 -0.28 3.94
CA ASP A 93 -9.28 -1.16 5.10
C ASP A 93 -9.81 -2.56 4.78
N GLN A 94 -10.98 -2.63 4.15
CA GLN A 94 -11.59 -3.90 3.71
C GLN A 94 -10.68 -4.62 2.71
N LEU A 95 -10.15 -3.88 1.74
CA LEU A 95 -9.20 -4.42 0.77
C LEU A 95 -7.95 -4.97 1.46
N CYS A 96 -7.36 -4.23 2.41
CA CYS A 96 -6.20 -4.70 3.15
C CYS A 96 -6.51 -6.00 3.94
N LYS A 97 -7.67 -6.09 4.60
CA LYS A 97 -8.11 -7.31 5.30
C LYS A 97 -8.21 -8.49 4.33
N LEU A 98 -8.82 -8.29 3.16
CA LEU A 98 -8.91 -9.30 2.11
C LEU A 98 -7.52 -9.75 1.64
N LEU A 99 -6.61 -8.81 1.37
CA LEU A 99 -5.27 -9.11 0.89
C LEU A 99 -4.44 -9.91 1.90
N ARG A 100 -4.56 -9.58 3.19
CA ARG A 100 -3.92 -10.35 4.29
C ARG A 100 -4.47 -11.77 4.37
N ALA A 101 -5.80 -11.93 4.30
CA ALA A 101 -6.43 -13.25 4.29
C ALA A 101 -5.98 -14.09 3.09
N ASN A 102 -5.98 -13.50 1.89
CA ASN A 102 -5.53 -14.15 0.66
C ASN A 102 -4.05 -14.54 0.70
N ARG A 103 -3.19 -13.71 1.31
CA ARG A 103 -1.77 -14.06 1.50
C ARG A 103 -1.63 -15.25 2.45
N LYS A 104 -2.35 -15.26 3.58
CA LYS A 104 -2.33 -16.37 4.54
C LYS A 104 -2.80 -17.67 3.88
N ALA A 105 -3.90 -17.64 3.14
CA ALA A 105 -4.43 -18.80 2.43
C ALA A 105 -3.41 -19.37 1.42
N ARG A 106 -2.76 -18.51 0.64
CA ARG A 106 -1.71 -18.91 -0.31
C ARG A 106 -0.51 -19.56 0.37
N LEU A 107 -0.02 -18.98 1.47
CA LEU A 107 1.10 -19.54 2.23
C LEU A 107 0.76 -20.91 2.84
N THR A 108 -0.46 -21.07 3.36
CA THR A 108 -0.93 -22.36 3.86
C THR A 108 -1.02 -23.41 2.75
N ALA A 109 -1.54 -23.05 1.58
CA ALA A 109 -1.61 -23.95 0.43
C ALA A 109 -0.22 -24.37 -0.07
N GLN A 110 0.77 -23.47 -0.03
CA GLN A 110 2.13 -23.76 -0.46
C GLN A 110 2.88 -24.69 0.52
N LYS A 111 2.62 -24.57 1.84
CA LYS A 111 3.17 -25.49 2.86
C LYS A 111 2.62 -26.91 2.77
N ARG A 112 1.39 -27.09 2.26
CA ARG A 112 0.77 -28.42 2.09
C ARG A 112 1.27 -29.17 0.85
N LYS A 113 1.98 -28.50 -0.06
CA LYS A 113 2.52 -29.06 -1.30
C LYS A 113 4.02 -29.40 -1.21
N LYS A 114 4.61 -29.24 -0.03
CA LYS A 114 6.02 -29.49 0.26
C LYS A 114 6.10 -30.56 1.35
#